data_AF-A0A6G3RMR3-F1
#
_entry.id   AF-A0A6G3RMR3-F1
#
_cell.length_a   1.000
_cell.length_b   1.000
_cell.length_c   1.000
_cell.angle_alpha   90.00
_cell.angle_beta   90.00
_cell.angle_gamma   90.00
#
_symmetry.space_group_name_H-M   'P 1'
#
loop_
_entity.id
_entity.type
_entity.pdbx_description
1 polymer ?
#
loop_
_entity_poly.entity_id
_entity_poly.type
_entity_poly.pdbx_seq_one_letter_code
_entity_poly.pdbx_strand_id
1 'polypeptide(L)'
;MARNLWIGAPGRLREIRQAAKSWDRTAELNVTEFKALEGRVTTFAPTRTIRRLKLSFEWLEPDDAQHLARLARRVGTGRGPLVVLDPASVNLLDPYQAAGQSDIPGGWDHWFTMNGDIALARNADGVTTVDCRDAAAAVGWIHGVWTGWPVVPGMRASWLLPEGWDPAVATAQLDWKAADGKYLSSSHAIGASVTAVAPAGAAFVTPVARPGAVGLFGLAGGCLTLDEEPVAHALGDGCPAMVVTAYTDVPAARLPYRNVSLDLVEVRDAAL
;
A
#
# COMPACT_ATOMS: atom_id res chain seq x y z
N MET A 1 5.62 7.60 19.21
CA MET A 1 4.18 7.95 19.23
C MET A 1 3.43 6.73 18.74
N ALA A 2 2.40 6.27 19.45
CA ALA A 2 1.52 5.23 18.93
C ALA A 2 0.81 5.79 17.69
N ARG A 3 0.88 5.09 16.56
CA ARG A 3 0.28 5.55 15.31
C ARG A 3 -1.20 5.18 15.27
N ASN A 4 -2.01 6.09 14.74
CA ASN A 4 -3.45 5.92 14.64
C ASN A 4 -3.80 5.14 13.36
N LEU A 5 -4.85 4.32 13.45
CA LEU A 5 -5.37 3.58 12.30
C LEU A 5 -6.16 4.53 11.41
N TRP A 6 -5.93 4.46 10.10
CA TRP A 6 -6.84 5.09 9.14
C TRP A 6 -7.62 4.03 8.38
N ILE A 7 -8.94 4.12 8.43
CA ILE A 7 -9.82 3.16 7.77
C ILE A 7 -11.03 3.85 7.15
N GLY A 8 -11.39 3.43 5.94
CA GLY A 8 -12.50 4.03 5.22
C GLY A 8 -12.61 3.59 3.77
N ALA A 9 -13.56 4.17 3.05
CA ALA A 9 -13.55 4.09 1.60
C ALA A 9 -12.44 5.00 1.03
N PRO A 10 -11.91 4.72 -0.17
CA PRO A 10 -10.95 5.61 -0.82
C PRO A 10 -11.47 7.05 -0.92
N GLY A 11 -10.64 8.04 -0.58
CA GLY A 11 -11.02 9.46 -0.50
C GLY A 11 -11.93 9.84 0.67
N ARG A 12 -12.31 8.89 1.53
CA ARG A 12 -13.11 9.10 2.77
C ARG A 12 -12.50 8.36 3.95
N LEU A 13 -11.17 8.28 3.98
CA LEU A 13 -10.43 7.76 5.11
C LEU A 13 -10.66 8.62 6.34
N ARG A 14 -10.82 7.97 7.49
CA ARG A 14 -10.92 8.63 8.79
C ARG A 14 -9.95 7.97 9.75
N GLU A 15 -9.31 8.83 10.54
CA GLU A 15 -8.47 8.43 11.65
C GLU A 15 -9.31 7.88 12.81
N ILE A 16 -8.92 6.72 13.32
CA ILE A 16 -9.37 6.20 14.60
C ILE A 16 -8.32 6.63 15.62
N ARG A 17 -8.66 7.63 16.43
CA ARG A 17 -7.73 8.29 17.37
C ARG A 17 -7.28 7.37 18.50
N GLN A 18 -8.06 6.32 18.75
CA GLN A 18 -7.76 5.34 19.75
C GLN A 18 -7.05 4.13 19.13
N ALA A 19 -5.88 3.78 19.66
CA ALA A 19 -5.21 2.54 19.29
C ALA A 19 -6.07 1.32 19.66
N ALA A 20 -6.06 0.30 18.79
CA ALA A 20 -6.71 -0.97 19.09
C ALA A 20 -6.04 -1.64 20.30
N LYS A 21 -6.84 -2.26 21.16
CA LYS A 21 -6.36 -3.09 22.27
C LYS A 21 -5.61 -4.31 21.76
N SER A 22 -6.14 -4.95 20.71
CA SER A 22 -5.47 -6.04 20.03
C SER A 22 -5.43 -5.77 18.53
N TRP A 23 -4.25 -6.03 17.97
CA TRP A 23 -3.94 -5.88 16.55
C TRP A 23 -3.30 -7.19 16.09
N ASP A 24 -4.10 -8.06 15.48
CA ASP A 24 -3.59 -9.32 14.94
C ASP A 24 -3.48 -9.21 13.42
N ARG A 25 -2.23 -9.22 12.95
CA ARG A 25 -1.87 -9.37 11.54
C ARG A 25 -1.38 -10.80 11.36
N THR A 26 -2.23 -11.65 10.82
CA THR A 26 -1.80 -12.98 10.42
C THR A 26 -1.72 -13.01 8.89
N ALA A 27 -0.50 -13.12 8.38
CA ALA A 27 -0.25 -13.58 7.03
C ALA A 27 -0.24 -15.11 7.08
N GLU A 28 -1.36 -15.74 6.74
CA GLU A 28 -1.43 -17.19 6.64
C GLU A 28 -0.58 -17.60 5.43
N LEU A 29 0.61 -18.14 5.67
CA LEU A 29 1.51 -18.57 4.60
C LEU A 29 0.88 -19.65 3.70
N ASN A 30 -0.20 -20.29 4.17
CA ASN A 30 -0.97 -21.31 3.47
C ASN A 30 -0.08 -22.41 2.88
N VAL A 31 1.06 -22.68 3.54
CA VAL A 31 1.98 -23.73 3.13
C VAL A 31 1.33 -25.07 3.44
N THR A 32 1.09 -25.85 2.40
CA THR A 32 0.61 -27.22 2.54
C THR A 32 1.78 -28.17 2.37
N GLU A 33 1.95 -29.08 3.32
CA GLU A 33 2.95 -30.14 3.28
C GLU A 33 2.30 -31.45 2.85
N PHE A 34 2.81 -32.05 1.79
CA PHE A 34 2.45 -33.40 1.37
C PHE A 34 3.61 -34.35 1.63
N LYS A 35 3.38 -35.35 2.48
CA LYS A 35 4.35 -36.43 2.73
C LYS A 35 4.01 -37.62 1.85
N ALA A 36 4.83 -37.88 0.84
CA ALA A 36 4.71 -39.06 0.00
C ALA A 36 5.04 -40.34 0.81
N LEU A 37 4.45 -41.47 0.42
CA LEU A 37 4.69 -42.78 1.02
C LEU A 37 6.18 -43.19 0.98
N GLU A 38 6.93 -42.67 0.01
CA GLU A 38 8.39 -42.87 -0.13
C GLU A 38 9.23 -42.00 0.84
N GLY A 39 8.59 -41.25 1.75
CA GLY A 39 9.27 -40.41 2.74
C GLY A 39 9.70 -39.04 2.22
N ARG A 40 9.42 -38.71 0.95
CA ARG A 40 9.65 -37.36 0.40
C ARG A 40 8.59 -36.38 0.87
N VAL A 41 9.01 -35.16 1.16
CA VAL A 41 8.13 -34.04 1.53
C VAL A 41 8.10 -33.06 0.37
N THR A 42 6.89 -32.73 -0.10
CA THR A 42 6.66 -31.66 -1.06
C THR A 42 5.88 -30.56 -0.36
N THR A 43 6.39 -29.34 -0.37
CA THR A 43 5.67 -28.16 0.11
C THR A 43 5.14 -27.35 -1.06
N PHE A 44 3.92 -26.85 -0.93
CA PHE A 44 3.35 -25.87 -1.83
C PHE A 44 3.09 -24.59 -1.04
N ALA A 45 3.65 -23.47 -1.51
CA ALA A 45 3.38 -22.14 -0.99
C ALA A 45 2.80 -21.29 -2.13
N PRO A 46 1.60 -20.71 -1.98
CA PRO A 46 1.09 -19.76 -2.96
C PRO A 46 2.03 -18.55 -3.01
N THR A 47 2.23 -17.99 -4.20
CA THR A 47 3.09 -16.81 -4.39
C THR A 47 2.59 -15.63 -3.55
N ARG A 48 1.27 -15.43 -3.45
CA ARG A 48 0.71 -14.36 -2.62
C ARG A 48 -0.32 -14.92 -1.65
N THR A 49 -0.20 -14.51 -0.40
CA THR A 49 -1.05 -14.96 0.70
C THR A 49 -2.09 -13.88 1.03
N ILE A 50 -3.34 -14.29 1.23
CA ILE A 50 -4.41 -13.37 1.63
C ILE A 50 -4.17 -12.95 3.06
N ARG A 51 -4.17 -11.65 3.31
CA ARG A 51 -3.99 -11.11 4.66
C ARG A 51 -5.31 -11.06 5.41
N ARG A 52 -5.24 -11.41 6.69
CA ARG A 52 -6.33 -11.24 7.64
C ARG A 52 -5.89 -10.24 8.69
N LEU A 53 -6.80 -9.31 9.01
CA LEU A 53 -6.58 -8.33 10.05
C LEU A 53 -7.74 -8.42 11.04
N LYS A 54 -7.41 -8.60 12.32
CA LYS A 54 -8.39 -8.51 13.41
C LYS A 54 -8.06 -7.33 14.29
N LEU A 55 -9.05 -6.47 14.46
CA LEU A 55 -8.96 -5.26 15.26
C LEU A 55 -9.96 -5.37 16.40
N SER A 56 -9.51 -5.12 17.64
CA SER A 56 -10.42 -4.97 18.78
C SER A 56 -10.13 -3.69 19.54
N PHE A 57 -11.18 -2.93 19.81
CA PHE A 57 -11.15 -1.66 20.54
C PHE A 57 -12.00 -1.81 21.80
N GLU A 58 -11.51 -1.26 22.91
CA GLU A 58 -12.27 -1.16 24.15
C GLU A 58 -12.47 0.30 24.50
N TRP A 59 -13.62 0.69 25.05
CA TRP A 59 -13.87 2.08 25.44
C TRP A 59 -13.83 3.10 24.30
N LEU A 60 -14.18 2.67 23.08
CA LEU A 60 -14.17 3.52 21.90
C LEU A 60 -15.22 4.63 22.02
N GLU A 61 -14.85 5.85 21.64
CA GLU A 61 -15.78 6.98 21.59
C GLU A 61 -16.96 6.69 20.63
N PRO A 62 -18.16 7.20 20.93
CA PRO A 62 -19.36 6.91 20.14
C PRO A 62 -19.21 7.22 18.65
N ASP A 63 -18.49 8.29 18.30
CA ASP A 63 -18.34 8.72 16.91
C ASP A 63 -17.43 7.79 16.09
N ASP A 64 -16.36 7.29 16.70
CA ASP A 64 -15.46 6.30 16.09
C ASP A 64 -16.17 4.94 16.00
N ALA A 65 -16.90 4.55 17.06
CA ALA A 65 -17.70 3.32 17.06
C ALA A 65 -18.77 3.33 15.96
N GLN A 66 -19.49 4.44 15.79
CA GLN A 66 -20.47 4.60 14.71
C GLN A 66 -19.82 4.57 13.33
N HIS A 67 -18.61 5.13 13.17
CA HIS A 67 -17.87 5.06 11.91
C HIS A 67 -17.52 3.61 11.55
N LEU A 68 -16.97 2.84 12.49
CA LEU A 68 -16.68 1.42 12.30
C LEU A 68 -17.96 0.61 12.02
N ALA A 69 -19.07 0.93 12.70
CA ALA A 69 -20.37 0.32 12.45
C ALA A 69 -20.88 0.58 11.03
N ARG A 70 -20.72 1.82 10.53
CA ARG A 70 -21.09 2.19 9.16
C ARG A 70 -20.25 1.44 8.13
N LEU A 71 -18.94 1.33 8.37
CA LEU A 71 -18.05 0.55 7.50
C LEU A 71 -18.42 -0.92 7.45
N ALA A 72 -18.61 -1.56 8.61
CA ALA A 72 -18.99 -2.96 8.71
C ALA A 72 -20.33 -3.26 8.02
N ARG A 73 -21.30 -2.35 8.16
CA ARG A 73 -22.64 -2.48 7.55
C ARG A 73 -22.73 -1.88 6.14
N ARG A 74 -21.63 -1.34 5.62
CA ARG A 74 -21.54 -0.66 4.30
C ARG A 74 -22.54 0.50 4.11
N VAL A 75 -22.85 1.22 5.19
CA VAL A 75 -23.79 2.35 5.16
C VAL A 75 -23.04 3.64 4.83
N GLY A 76 -23.29 4.21 3.64
CA GLY A 76 -22.71 5.49 3.21
C GLY A 76 -21.26 5.43 2.70
N THR A 77 -20.69 4.24 2.60
CA THR A 77 -19.27 4.00 2.23
C THR A 77 -19.08 3.51 0.79
N GLY A 78 -20.17 3.17 0.09
CA GLY A 78 -20.13 2.51 -1.21
C GLY A 78 -20.01 0.98 -1.11
N ARG A 79 -20.06 0.29 -2.25
CA ARG A 79 -20.02 -1.20 -2.32
C ARG A 79 -18.60 -1.78 -2.39
N GLY A 80 -17.60 -0.93 -2.66
CA GLY A 80 -16.21 -1.34 -2.85
C GLY A 80 -15.47 -1.70 -1.55
N PRO A 81 -14.25 -2.24 -1.67
CA PRO A 81 -13.41 -2.58 -0.54
C PRO A 81 -12.98 -1.35 0.25
N LEU A 82 -12.64 -1.58 1.52
CA LEU A 82 -12.10 -0.58 2.43
C LEU A 82 -10.58 -0.48 2.26
N VAL A 83 -10.09 0.74 2.44
CA VAL A 83 -8.69 1.02 2.68
C VAL A 83 -8.42 0.90 4.18
N VAL A 84 -7.32 0.23 4.52
CA VAL A 84 -6.75 0.23 5.87
C VAL A 84 -5.30 0.67 5.75
N LEU A 85 -4.96 1.87 6.24
CA LEU A 85 -3.57 2.28 6.37
C LEU A 85 -3.08 1.81 7.72
N ASP A 86 -2.21 0.81 7.67
CA ASP A 86 -1.74 0.14 8.86
C ASP A 86 -0.65 0.97 9.57
N PRO A 87 -0.85 1.38 10.84
CA PRO A 87 0.13 2.12 11.62
C PRO A 87 1.49 1.45 11.79
N ALA A 88 1.69 0.17 11.47
CA ALA A 88 3.03 -0.40 11.44
C ALA A 88 3.41 -0.98 10.07
N SER A 89 2.81 -0.45 9.00
CA SER A 89 3.35 -0.62 7.65
C SER A 89 4.61 0.24 7.52
N VAL A 90 5.72 -0.37 7.11
CA VAL A 90 7.01 0.30 6.87
C VAL A 90 7.18 0.64 5.40
N ASN A 91 6.51 -0.08 4.49
CA ASN A 91 6.52 0.21 3.06
C ASN A 91 5.15 -0.16 2.46
N LEU A 92 4.46 0.80 1.87
CA LEU A 92 3.14 0.59 1.30
C LEU A 92 3.15 -0.13 -0.06
N LEU A 93 4.32 -0.34 -0.66
CA LEU A 93 4.43 -1.15 -1.88
C LEU A 93 4.10 -2.62 -1.59
N ASP A 94 3.59 -3.33 -2.60
CA ASP A 94 3.47 -4.80 -2.53
C ASP A 94 4.86 -5.45 -2.30
N PRO A 95 4.99 -6.54 -1.53
CA PRO A 95 6.29 -7.16 -1.25
C PRO A 95 7.10 -7.48 -2.52
N TYR A 96 6.45 -7.97 -3.58
CA TYR A 96 7.09 -8.26 -4.85
C TYR A 96 7.54 -6.97 -5.53
N GLN A 97 6.66 -5.98 -5.59
CA GLN A 97 6.97 -4.67 -6.13
C GLN A 97 8.14 -3.99 -5.41
N ALA A 98 8.19 -4.05 -4.08
CA ALA A 98 9.30 -3.51 -3.28
C ALA A 98 10.63 -4.23 -3.57
N ALA A 99 10.58 -5.55 -3.78
CA ALA A 99 11.72 -6.37 -4.17
C ALA A 99 12.09 -6.24 -5.67
N GLY A 100 11.39 -5.40 -6.45
CA GLY A 100 11.58 -5.30 -7.89
C GLY A 100 11.15 -6.56 -8.65
N GLN A 101 10.35 -7.43 -8.04
CA GLN A 101 9.84 -8.65 -8.65
C GLN A 101 8.45 -8.42 -9.27
N SER A 102 8.13 -9.24 -10.26
CA SER A 102 6.86 -9.18 -10.99
C SER A 102 6.37 -10.58 -11.30
N ASP A 103 5.06 -10.74 -11.48
CA ASP A 103 4.49 -12.02 -11.91
C ASP A 103 4.61 -12.20 -13.43
N ILE A 104 4.75 -11.11 -14.19
CA ILE A 104 4.91 -11.14 -15.65
C ILE A 104 6.34 -10.76 -16.10
N PRO A 105 6.84 -11.29 -17.22
CA PRO A 105 8.19 -10.96 -17.69
C PRO A 105 8.42 -9.46 -17.97
N GLY A 106 7.37 -8.74 -18.36
CA GLY A 106 7.43 -7.31 -18.70
C GLY A 106 7.20 -6.33 -17.56
N GLY A 107 6.97 -6.77 -16.30
CA GLY A 107 6.81 -5.86 -15.15
C GLY A 107 5.58 -4.92 -15.15
N TRP A 108 4.74 -4.95 -16.19
CA TRP A 108 3.61 -4.03 -16.36
C TRP A 108 2.44 -4.25 -15.37
N ASP A 109 2.52 -5.26 -14.52
CA ASP A 109 1.63 -5.49 -13.38
C ASP A 109 1.94 -4.53 -12.21
N HIS A 110 3.18 -4.08 -12.09
CA HIS A 110 3.66 -3.26 -10.98
C HIS A 110 4.17 -1.87 -11.38
N TRP A 111 4.51 -1.67 -12.65
CA TRP A 111 5.03 -0.41 -13.16
C TRP A 111 4.35 -0.01 -14.47
N PHE A 112 4.34 1.29 -14.76
CA PHE A 112 3.84 1.82 -16.02
C PHE A 112 4.72 2.96 -16.54
N THR A 113 4.64 3.20 -17.84
CA THR A 113 5.30 4.33 -18.47
C THR A 113 4.55 5.62 -18.15
N MET A 114 5.18 6.49 -17.38
CA MET A 114 4.63 7.82 -17.06
C MET A 114 5.02 8.84 -18.13
N ASN A 115 6.25 8.76 -18.64
CA ASN A 115 6.75 9.60 -19.72
C ASN A 115 7.93 8.94 -20.45
N GLY A 116 8.12 9.31 -21.72
CA GLY A 116 9.25 8.85 -22.54
C GLY A 116 9.11 7.41 -23.03
N ASP A 117 10.15 6.93 -23.72
CA ASP A 117 10.26 5.55 -24.19
C ASP A 117 11.04 4.72 -23.15
N ILE A 118 10.36 3.71 -22.58
CA ILE A 118 10.95 2.79 -21.62
C ILE A 118 10.61 1.35 -22.00
N ALA A 119 11.54 0.43 -21.72
CA ALA A 119 11.28 -1.00 -21.78
C ALA A 119 11.52 -1.64 -20.42
N LEU A 120 10.53 -2.39 -19.94
CA LEU A 120 10.65 -3.18 -18.71
C LEU A 120 11.03 -4.62 -19.06
N ALA A 121 12.00 -5.16 -18.33
CA ALA A 121 12.43 -6.54 -18.48
C ALA A 121 12.93 -7.09 -17.15
N ARG A 122 12.81 -8.40 -16.98
CA ARG A 122 13.41 -9.14 -15.87
C ARG A 122 14.86 -9.52 -16.21
N ASN A 123 15.78 -9.22 -15.31
CA ASN A 123 17.17 -9.64 -15.44
C ASN A 123 17.37 -11.12 -15.01
N ALA A 124 18.59 -11.62 -15.13
CA ALA A 124 18.93 -13.00 -14.78
C ALA A 124 18.73 -13.32 -13.29
N ASP A 125 18.83 -12.32 -12.42
CA ASP A 125 18.64 -12.44 -10.97
C ASP A 125 17.16 -12.37 -10.55
N GLY A 126 16.24 -12.26 -11.52
CA GLY A 126 14.80 -12.18 -11.28
C GLY A 126 14.29 -10.79 -10.90
N VAL A 127 15.15 -9.77 -10.93
CA VAL A 127 14.82 -8.37 -10.65
C VAL A 127 14.39 -7.66 -11.92
N THR A 128 13.31 -6.88 -11.82
CA THR A 128 12.79 -6.06 -12.91
C THR A 128 13.66 -4.81 -13.03
N THR A 129 14.06 -4.54 -14.26
CA THR A 129 14.82 -3.37 -14.68
C THR A 129 14.03 -2.56 -15.67
N VAL A 130 14.28 -1.25 -15.70
CA VAL A 130 13.76 -0.33 -16.70
C VAL A 130 14.91 0.17 -17.57
N ASP A 131 14.81 -0.08 -18.88
CA ASP A 131 15.67 0.50 -19.91
C ASP A 131 15.04 1.83 -20.35
N CYS A 132 15.62 2.95 -19.91
CA CYS A 132 15.20 4.29 -20.25
C CYS A 132 15.99 4.79 -21.46
N ARG A 133 15.31 5.04 -22.58
CA ARG A 133 15.95 5.47 -23.84
C ARG A 133 16.02 6.99 -24.01
N ASP A 134 15.42 7.72 -23.07
CA ASP A 134 15.43 9.18 -22.97
C ASP A 134 15.72 9.58 -21.52
N ALA A 135 16.51 10.63 -21.31
CA ALA A 135 16.80 11.18 -19.98
C ALA A 135 15.55 11.77 -19.30
N ALA A 136 14.53 12.16 -20.08
CA ALA A 136 13.24 12.62 -19.57
C ALA A 136 12.26 11.46 -19.26
N ALA A 137 12.67 10.20 -19.43
CA ALA A 137 11.85 9.04 -19.13
C ALA A 137 11.42 9.01 -17.66
N ALA A 138 10.20 8.55 -17.44
CA ALA A 138 9.61 8.44 -16.11
C ALA A 138 8.84 7.12 -15.99
N VAL A 139 9.08 6.41 -14.89
CA VAL A 139 8.36 5.19 -14.51
C VAL A 139 7.48 5.49 -13.31
N GLY A 140 6.23 5.04 -13.35
CA GLY A 140 5.30 5.13 -12.24
C GLY A 140 5.01 3.76 -11.64
N TRP A 141 4.68 3.72 -10.36
CA TRP A 141 4.31 2.50 -9.65
C TRP A 141 2.79 2.29 -9.66
N ILE A 142 2.37 1.04 -9.82
CA ILE A 142 0.95 0.63 -9.84
C ILE A 142 0.57 0.06 -8.48
N HIS A 143 -0.54 0.53 -7.91
CA HIS A 143 -1.08 -0.02 -6.66
C HIS A 143 -1.76 -1.39 -6.87
N GLY A 144 -2.37 -1.61 -8.04
CA GLY A 144 -3.04 -2.85 -8.41
C GLY A 144 -4.53 -2.93 -8.06
N VAL A 145 -5.05 -2.02 -7.24
CA VAL A 145 -6.50 -1.94 -6.91
C VAL A 145 -7.06 -0.55 -7.16
N TRP A 146 -6.38 0.49 -6.66
CA TRP A 146 -6.80 1.88 -6.85
C TRP A 146 -5.85 2.60 -7.82
N THR A 147 -6.24 3.81 -8.22
CA THR A 147 -5.47 4.69 -9.12
C THR A 147 -4.15 5.21 -8.51
N GLY A 148 -3.93 4.96 -7.22
CA GLY A 148 -2.72 5.22 -6.45
C GLY A 148 -2.89 4.74 -5.02
N TRP A 149 -1.91 5.02 -4.16
CA TRP A 149 -1.96 4.74 -2.74
C TRP A 149 -2.86 5.74 -2.02
N PRO A 150 -3.84 5.30 -1.22
CA PRO A 150 -4.74 6.19 -0.52
C PRO A 150 -4.02 7.13 0.45
N VAL A 151 -4.41 8.40 0.43
CA VAL A 151 -3.93 9.44 1.34
C VAL A 151 -5.10 10.33 1.75
N VAL A 152 -4.93 11.14 2.80
CA VAL A 152 -5.82 12.28 3.09
C VAL A 152 -5.07 13.59 3.04
N PRO A 153 -5.75 14.72 2.75
CA PRO A 153 -5.11 16.03 2.81
C PRO A 153 -4.46 16.28 4.17
N GLY A 154 -3.22 16.76 4.18
CA GLY A 154 -2.44 16.99 5.38
C GLY A 154 -1.55 15.82 5.83
N MET A 155 -1.74 14.60 5.31
CA MET A 155 -0.79 13.51 5.54
C MET A 155 0.54 13.79 4.85
N ARG A 156 1.65 13.40 5.50
CA ARG A 156 2.97 13.43 4.87
C ARG A 156 3.20 12.09 4.17
N ALA A 157 3.55 12.11 2.89
CA ALA A 157 4.02 10.94 2.17
C ALA A 157 5.49 11.10 1.81
N SER A 158 6.25 10.02 1.90
CA SER A 158 7.65 9.98 1.51
C SER A 158 7.86 8.89 0.47
N TRP A 159 8.62 9.20 -0.56
CA TRP A 159 8.99 8.27 -1.62
C TRP A 159 10.51 8.22 -1.76
N LEU A 160 11.06 7.01 -1.66
CA LEU A 160 12.46 6.70 -1.88
C LEU A 160 12.60 5.90 -3.18
N LEU A 161 13.50 6.36 -4.04
CA LEU A 161 13.83 5.69 -5.29
C LEU A 161 14.53 4.34 -5.04
N PRO A 162 14.40 3.39 -5.99
CA PRO A 162 15.23 2.18 -6.00
C PRO A 162 16.72 2.49 -5.88
N GLU A 163 17.47 1.56 -5.28
CA GLU A 163 18.93 1.71 -5.14
C GLU A 163 19.61 1.67 -6.52
N GLY A 164 20.74 2.37 -6.66
CA GLY A 164 21.53 2.42 -7.89
C GLY A 164 21.13 3.54 -8.87
N TRP A 165 20.09 4.30 -8.55
CA TRP A 165 19.76 5.52 -9.27
C TRP A 165 20.67 6.65 -8.79
N ASP A 166 21.29 7.38 -9.72
CA ASP A 166 22.21 8.47 -9.36
C ASP A 166 21.45 9.64 -8.73
N PRO A 167 21.60 9.92 -7.42
CA PRO A 167 20.85 10.96 -6.74
C PRO A 167 21.21 12.38 -7.23
N ALA A 168 22.30 12.56 -7.97
CA ALA A 168 22.66 13.86 -8.53
C ALA A 168 21.76 14.28 -9.69
N VAL A 169 21.16 13.32 -10.40
CA VAL A 169 20.32 13.57 -11.60
C VAL A 169 18.93 12.95 -11.51
N ALA A 170 18.76 11.91 -10.69
CA ALA A 170 17.48 11.26 -10.50
C ALA A 170 16.49 12.18 -9.80
N THR A 171 15.21 12.06 -10.15
CA THR A 171 14.11 12.80 -9.54
C THR A 171 13.10 11.85 -8.94
N ALA A 172 12.88 11.99 -7.63
CA ALA A 172 11.77 11.36 -6.93
C ALA A 172 10.53 12.26 -7.04
N GLN A 173 9.37 11.67 -7.37
CA GLN A 173 8.12 12.41 -7.55
C GLN A 173 6.94 11.68 -6.92
N LEU A 174 6.03 12.46 -6.33
CA LEU A 174 4.73 12.05 -5.83
C LEU A 174 3.66 12.77 -6.65
N ASP A 175 2.83 12.01 -7.37
CA ASP A 175 1.68 12.55 -8.10
C ASP A 175 0.41 12.43 -7.28
N TRP A 176 -0.13 13.58 -6.89
CA TRP A 176 -1.36 13.68 -6.10
C TRP A 176 -2.57 13.61 -7.01
N LYS A 177 -3.55 12.79 -6.65
CA LYS A 177 -4.78 12.58 -7.40
C LYS A 177 -6.00 12.75 -6.51
N ALA A 178 -7.08 13.26 -7.09
CA ALA A 178 -8.38 13.34 -6.45
C ALA A 178 -9.05 11.96 -6.36
N ALA A 179 -10.18 11.88 -5.66
CA ALA A 179 -10.91 10.62 -5.42
C ALA A 179 -11.46 9.97 -6.71
N ASP A 180 -11.63 10.74 -7.79
CA ASP A 180 -11.98 10.25 -9.13
C ASP A 180 -10.75 9.77 -9.93
N GLY A 181 -9.55 9.81 -9.35
CA GLY A 181 -8.29 9.47 -9.99
C GLY A 181 -7.68 10.59 -10.83
N LYS A 182 -8.33 11.76 -10.92
CA LYS A 182 -7.81 12.88 -11.70
C LYS A 182 -6.55 13.46 -11.04
N TYR A 183 -5.55 13.74 -11.85
CA TYR A 183 -4.34 14.45 -11.42
C TYR A 183 -4.67 15.83 -10.83
N LEU A 184 -4.02 16.16 -9.71
CA LEU A 184 -4.11 17.46 -9.05
C LEU A 184 -2.81 18.25 -9.18
N SER A 185 -1.71 17.67 -8.72
CA SER A 185 -0.39 18.30 -8.68
C SER A 185 0.70 17.26 -8.43
N SER A 186 1.95 17.66 -8.54
CA SER A 186 3.10 16.82 -8.23
C SER A 186 3.99 17.50 -7.19
N SER A 187 4.53 16.72 -6.27
CA SER A 187 5.67 17.12 -5.45
C SER A 187 6.88 16.33 -5.90
N HIS A 188 8.01 17.00 -6.14
CA HIS A 188 9.21 16.34 -6.63
C HIS A 188 10.47 16.97 -6.06
N ALA A 189 11.54 16.18 -6.00
CA ALA A 189 12.87 16.62 -5.64
C ALA A 189 13.89 15.89 -6.51
N ILE A 190 14.93 16.61 -6.95
CA ILE A 190 16.14 15.96 -7.46
C ILE A 190 16.85 15.36 -6.26
N GLY A 191 17.16 14.06 -6.33
CA GLY A 191 17.66 13.29 -5.20
C GLY A 191 17.06 11.89 -5.14
N ALA A 192 17.55 11.11 -4.16
CA ALA A 192 17.09 9.76 -3.91
C ALA A 192 15.67 9.70 -3.34
N SER A 193 15.16 10.78 -2.74
CA SER A 193 13.84 10.78 -2.12
C SER A 193 13.13 12.13 -2.21
N VAL A 194 11.81 12.07 -2.03
CA VAL A 194 10.95 13.25 -1.86
C VAL A 194 9.98 12.98 -0.72
N THR A 195 9.78 13.98 0.13
CA THR A 195 8.76 13.98 1.17
C THR A 195 7.89 15.21 1.00
N ALA A 196 6.57 15.02 0.96
CA ALA A 196 5.63 16.10 0.76
C ALA A 196 4.30 15.85 1.48
N VAL A 197 3.57 16.93 1.73
CA VAL A 197 2.25 16.89 2.36
C VAL A 197 1.18 16.81 1.28
N ALA A 198 0.24 15.88 1.45
CA ALA A 198 -0.90 15.70 0.55
C ALA A 198 -1.72 17.01 0.48
N PRO A 199 -1.91 17.60 -0.72
CA PRO A 199 -2.61 18.86 -0.88
C PRO A 199 -4.12 18.70 -0.65
N ALA A 200 -4.82 19.84 -0.57
CA ALA A 200 -6.28 19.86 -0.47
C ALA A 200 -6.92 19.07 -1.63
N GLY A 201 -7.85 18.19 -1.30
CA GLY A 201 -8.56 17.34 -2.27
C GLY A 201 -7.81 16.08 -2.72
N ALA A 202 -6.56 15.87 -2.28
CA ALA A 202 -5.84 14.64 -2.57
C ALA A 202 -6.48 13.45 -1.84
N ALA A 203 -6.72 12.36 -2.59
CA ALA A 203 -7.23 11.10 -2.09
C ALA A 203 -6.29 9.93 -2.41
N PHE A 204 -5.42 10.09 -3.42
CA PHE A 204 -4.41 9.12 -3.78
C PHE A 204 -3.07 9.80 -4.10
N VAL A 205 -2.01 9.02 -3.98
CA VAL A 205 -0.67 9.37 -4.43
C VAL A 205 -0.08 8.28 -5.31
N THR A 206 0.62 8.66 -6.37
CA THR A 206 1.37 7.72 -7.22
C THR A 206 2.85 8.06 -7.13
N PRO A 207 3.71 7.15 -6.64
CA PRO A 207 5.13 7.34 -6.72
C PRO A 207 5.60 7.22 -8.17
N VAL A 208 6.49 8.13 -8.55
CA VAL A 208 7.09 8.25 -9.87
C VAL A 208 8.59 8.47 -9.69
N ALA A 209 9.37 7.89 -10.58
CA ALA A 209 10.81 8.04 -10.61
C ALA A 209 11.27 8.46 -12.02
N ARG A 210 12.22 9.39 -12.08
CA ARG A 210 12.94 9.74 -13.31
C ARG A 210 14.43 9.53 -13.11
N PRO A 211 15.11 8.69 -13.90
CA PRO A 211 16.54 8.47 -13.70
C PRO A 211 17.39 9.69 -14.03
N GLY A 212 16.90 10.59 -14.90
CA GLY A 212 17.66 11.76 -15.36
C GLY A 212 18.78 11.43 -16.35
N ALA A 213 18.88 10.16 -16.78
CA ALA A 213 19.86 9.65 -17.72
C ALA A 213 19.29 8.49 -18.53
N VAL A 214 19.90 8.24 -19.68
CA VAL A 214 19.64 7.05 -20.51
C VAL A 214 20.38 5.85 -19.92
N GLY A 215 19.74 4.69 -19.88
CA GLY A 215 20.39 3.46 -19.39
C GLY A 215 19.42 2.48 -18.75
N LEU A 216 20.00 1.42 -18.19
CA LEU A 216 19.29 0.36 -17.49
C LEU A 216 19.32 0.62 -15.98
N PHE A 217 18.16 0.68 -15.35
CA PHE A 217 18.01 0.96 -13.93
C PHE A 217 17.22 -0.16 -13.22
N GLY A 218 17.67 -0.58 -12.04
CA GLY A 218 16.94 -1.54 -11.21
C GLY A 218 15.72 -0.92 -10.55
N LEU A 219 14.67 -1.70 -10.32
CA LEU A 219 13.43 -1.24 -9.65
C LEU A 219 13.28 -1.78 -8.21
N ALA A 220 14.26 -2.53 -7.72
CA ALA A 220 14.28 -3.07 -6.36
C ALA A 220 14.72 -2.02 -5.32
N GLY A 221 14.11 -2.07 -4.13
CA GLY A 221 14.51 -1.27 -2.98
C GLY A 221 13.79 0.06 -2.81
N GLY A 222 12.83 0.38 -3.69
CA GLY A 222 11.96 1.54 -3.54
C GLY A 222 11.04 1.42 -2.31
N CYS A 223 10.74 2.56 -1.67
CA CYS A 223 9.96 2.58 -0.44
C CYS A 223 8.99 3.77 -0.41
N LEU A 224 7.69 3.48 -0.29
CA LEU A 224 6.63 4.47 -0.10
C LEU A 224 6.13 4.39 1.33
N THR A 225 6.16 5.50 2.06
CA THR A 225 5.72 5.57 3.45
C THR A 225 4.78 6.74 3.70
N LEU A 226 3.99 6.63 4.78
CA LEU A 226 3.16 7.73 5.28
C LEU A 226 3.62 8.10 6.69
N ASP A 227 3.81 9.39 6.90
CA ASP A 227 4.28 10.02 8.14
C ASP A 227 5.62 9.50 8.68
N GLU A 228 6.37 8.75 7.87
CA GLU A 228 7.64 8.12 8.22
C GLU A 228 8.76 8.45 7.24
N GLU A 229 9.99 8.19 7.69
CA GLU A 229 11.15 8.19 6.83
C GLU A 229 11.19 6.86 6.05
N PRO A 230 11.32 6.90 4.72
CA PRO A 230 11.40 5.69 3.92
C PRO A 230 12.77 5.02 4.09
N VAL A 231 12.78 3.69 4.11
CA VAL A 231 14.00 2.89 4.30
C VAL A 231 14.22 2.01 3.07
N ALA A 232 15.42 2.07 2.49
CA ALA A 232 15.78 1.26 1.33
C ALA A 232 15.59 -0.23 1.64
N HIS A 233 15.04 -0.98 0.69
CA HIS A 233 14.77 -2.43 0.82
C HIS A 233 13.87 -2.81 2.00
N ALA A 234 13.13 -1.87 2.57
CA ALA A 234 12.06 -2.21 3.49
C ALA A 234 11.06 -3.16 2.81
N LEU A 235 10.75 -4.27 3.47
CA LEU A 235 9.79 -5.24 2.98
C LEU A 235 8.45 -4.55 2.70
N GLY A 236 7.87 -4.82 1.53
CA GLY A 236 6.56 -4.31 1.18
C GLY A 236 5.48 -4.87 2.10
N ASP A 237 4.92 -4.01 2.94
CA ASP A 237 3.71 -4.25 3.71
C ASP A 237 2.45 -3.92 2.92
N GLY A 238 2.53 -3.39 1.70
CA GLY A 238 1.35 -3.14 0.86
C GLY A 238 0.34 -2.15 1.46
N CYS A 239 -0.73 -1.91 0.70
CA CYS A 239 -1.93 -1.25 1.17
C CYS A 239 -3.14 -2.08 0.69
N PRO A 240 -3.42 -3.23 1.32
CA PRO A 240 -4.40 -4.18 0.80
C PRO A 240 -5.82 -3.61 0.81
N ALA A 241 -6.61 -3.99 -0.19
CA ALA A 241 -8.03 -3.73 -0.22
C ALA A 241 -8.75 -4.74 0.69
N MET A 242 -9.45 -4.27 1.71
CA MET A 242 -10.00 -5.11 2.78
C MET A 242 -11.52 -5.13 2.77
N VAL A 243 -12.11 -6.27 3.11
CA VAL A 243 -13.56 -6.41 3.33
C VAL A 243 -13.82 -6.88 4.75
N VAL A 244 -14.80 -6.27 5.42
CA VAL A 244 -15.24 -6.71 6.76
C VAL A 244 -16.01 -8.02 6.62
N THR A 245 -15.53 -9.06 7.31
CA THR A 245 -16.14 -10.40 7.35
C THR A 245 -16.83 -10.69 8.68
N ALA A 246 -16.44 -10.01 9.76
CA ALA A 246 -17.15 -10.08 11.05
C ALA A 246 -17.10 -8.72 11.77
N TYR A 247 -18.14 -8.44 12.55
CA TYR A 247 -18.26 -7.23 13.34
C TYR A 247 -18.99 -7.55 14.64
N THR A 248 -18.43 -7.09 15.76
CA THR A 248 -19.12 -7.08 17.06
C THR A 248 -19.10 -5.69 17.67
N ASP A 249 -20.18 -5.37 18.38
CA ASP A 249 -20.35 -4.07 19.02
C ASP A 249 -21.25 -4.20 20.23
N VAL A 250 -20.65 -4.00 21.40
CA VAL A 250 -21.31 -4.10 22.70
C VAL A 250 -21.04 -2.83 23.53
N PRO A 251 -21.98 -2.43 24.40
CA PRO A 251 -21.72 -1.35 25.34
C PRO A 251 -20.47 -1.64 26.19
N ALA A 252 -19.62 -0.64 26.41
CA ALA A 252 -18.54 -0.74 27.40
C ALA A 252 -19.12 -0.62 28.82
N ALA A 253 -18.30 -0.95 29.82
CA ALA A 253 -18.72 -0.91 31.22
C ALA A 253 -19.09 0.51 31.72
N ARG A 254 -18.56 1.59 31.09
CA ARG A 254 -19.12 2.94 31.25
C ARG A 254 -19.64 3.43 29.91
N LEU A 255 -20.87 3.92 29.93
CA LEU A 255 -21.46 4.65 28.81
C LEU A 255 -20.81 6.05 28.70
N PRO A 256 -20.75 6.64 27.48
CA PRO A 256 -21.35 6.17 26.22
C PRO A 256 -20.43 5.27 25.37
N TYR A 257 -19.29 4.83 25.92
CA TYR A 257 -18.26 4.11 25.16
C TYR A 257 -18.69 2.72 24.68
N ARG A 258 -18.02 2.22 23.64
CA ARG A 258 -18.32 0.93 23.00
C ARG A 258 -17.08 0.03 22.95
N ASN A 259 -17.28 -1.28 23.04
CA ASN A 259 -16.27 -2.26 22.71
C ASN A 259 -16.61 -2.83 21.32
N VAL A 260 -15.69 -2.69 20.38
CA VAL A 260 -15.91 -3.00 18.96
C VAL A 260 -14.83 -3.97 18.49
N SER A 261 -15.22 -4.99 17.72
CA SER A 261 -14.26 -5.83 16.98
C SER A 261 -14.59 -5.89 15.49
N LEU A 262 -13.55 -5.99 14.67
CA LEU A 262 -13.63 -6.11 13.22
C LEU A 262 -12.68 -7.21 12.76
N ASP A 263 -13.20 -8.13 11.95
CA ASP A 263 -12.39 -9.06 11.16
C ASP A 263 -12.42 -8.60 9.71
N LEU A 264 -11.25 -8.43 9.13
CA LEU A 264 -11.04 -7.95 7.78
C LEU A 264 -10.23 -8.97 6.98
N VAL A 265 -10.57 -9.13 5.70
CA VAL A 265 -9.88 -10.03 4.77
C VAL A 265 -9.51 -9.26 3.50
N GLU A 266 -8.27 -9.44 3.05
CA GLU A 266 -7.79 -8.88 1.79
C GLU A 266 -8.57 -9.47 0.60
N VAL A 267 -8.97 -8.62 -0.34
CA VAL A 267 -9.60 -9.01 -1.59
C VAL A 267 -8.75 -8.56 -2.77
N ARG A 268 -8.74 -9.39 -3.81
CA ARG A 268 -7.88 -9.22 -5.01
C ARG A 268 -8.56 -8.56 -6.18
N ASP A 269 -9.89 -8.59 -6.19
CA ASP A 269 -10.69 -7.97 -7.21
C ASP A 269 -11.81 -7.18 -6.52
N ALA A 270 -11.99 -5.93 -6.95
CA ALA A 270 -12.99 -5.02 -6.38
C ALA A 270 -14.39 -5.24 -6.99
N ALA A 271 -14.57 -6.30 -7.79
CA ALA A 271 -15.85 -6.68 -8.37
C ALA A 271 -16.86 -7.08 -7.28
N LEU A 272 -17.67 -6.11 -6.84
CA LEU A 272 -18.89 -6.26 -6.04
C LEU A 272 -20.00 -5.35 -6.55
#